data_AF-A0A075B1B2-F1
#
_entry.id   AF-A0A075B1B2-F1
#
_cell.length_a   1.000
_cell.length_b   1.000
_cell.length_c   1.000
_cell.angle_alpha   90.00
_cell.angle_beta   90.00
_cell.angle_gamma   90.00
#
_symmetry.space_group_name_H-M   'P 1'
#
loop_
_entity.id
_entity.type
_entity.pdbx_description
1 polymer ?
#
loop_
_entity_poly.entity_id
_entity_poly.type
_entity_poly.pdbx_seq_one_letter_code
_entity_poly.pdbx_strand_id
1 'polypeptide(L)'
;MKKHRNITLERIQKFISTEYFSNYNLTSVLYKYIRVPETIKLSVYHVPMKESTPSFGDVTGRDFVPVKVGQSFGPSWSTHWFKLEFRIPPENRDDNLYCMWNTGSEGLLFDANGKAIQGLTDQRNTFLIDAQMNTYYIEMACLGMFGNGQGNLIFPPDNERYFTLSECCLLIKNMDAWDLFYDYKLLVGIIENTPPDSQLNADALYLANEIVNLFDKSDSYSWKQSSSMAKEFFQKMNESLANNHEIIATGHCHIDSAWLWDYSETRRKCARSWSSQLLLMEQYPNYEFVCSQAQQYEWVENDYPELFKRIQDKKREGQFVPIGGSWVEMDCNIPSGESFIRQFIYGQEYFKSRFSERCKVFWLPDTFGYSSQLPQIIKQCGMEYFFTQKLSWNNINKFPHTTFYWKGLDGTRVLTHFSPADTYCSTANPKDILYCVKNNKDKDRAAHSLLVYGHGDGGGGPTEEMLESLQRFAGFEGIKVDMGNPNTFFEALEENSRDLMEWKGELYFELHRGTYTSQAKNKYYNRLCEFKMHNLELLSVFRFAKTRKFNEMKVNFDQIWKNILLNQFHDVLPGSSIEKVYKDSTKIYENVLSDIEQLENSICEDMRETLVVINPWPWELSFVIEYKPRNGG
;
A
#
# COMPACT_ATOMS: atom_id res chain seq x y z
N MET A 1 -31.92 15.27 35.82
CA MET A 1 -31.32 16.56 35.41
C MET A 1 -31.02 16.47 33.92
N LYS A 2 -31.39 17.48 33.10
CA LYS A 2 -31.08 17.46 31.65
C LYS A 2 -29.56 17.55 31.47
N LYS A 3 -28.93 16.51 30.93
CA LYS A 3 -27.47 16.50 30.68
C LYS A 3 -27.14 17.47 29.54
N HIS A 4 -26.09 18.28 29.70
CA HIS A 4 -25.65 19.19 28.64
C HIS A 4 -24.80 18.43 27.62
N ARG A 5 -25.21 18.45 26.35
CA ARG A 5 -24.58 17.65 25.27
C ARG A 5 -23.06 17.79 25.24
N ASN A 6 -22.54 19.02 25.17
CA ASN A 6 -21.09 19.23 25.02
C ASN A 6 -20.28 18.67 26.19
N ILE A 7 -20.82 18.73 27.41
CA ILE A 7 -20.17 18.17 28.61
C ILE A 7 -20.17 16.65 28.53
N THR A 8 -21.28 16.05 28.08
CA THR A 8 -21.36 14.60 27.88
C THR A 8 -20.44 14.14 26.75
N LEU A 9 -20.35 14.87 25.64
CA LEU A 9 -19.48 14.55 24.52
C LEU A 9 -17.99 14.53 24.95
N GLU A 10 -17.55 15.57 25.65
CA GLU A 10 -16.18 15.64 26.15
C GLU A 10 -15.86 14.48 27.13
N ARG A 11 -16.83 14.13 28.00
CA ARG A 11 -16.70 12.98 28.91
C ARG A 11 -16.52 11.68 28.15
N ILE A 12 -17.32 11.42 27.11
CA ILE A 12 -17.24 10.16 26.37
C ILE A 12 -15.96 10.06 25.55
N GLN A 13 -15.46 11.15 24.99
CA GLN A 13 -14.18 11.18 24.25
C GLN A 13 -12.99 10.87 25.17
N LYS A 14 -12.99 11.43 26.38
CA LYS A 14 -11.95 11.18 27.40
C LYS A 14 -11.89 9.74 27.90
N PHE A 15 -12.96 8.95 27.72
CA PHE A 15 -13.00 7.56 28.15
C PHE A 15 -12.08 6.63 27.35
N ILE A 16 -11.79 6.96 26.10
CA ILE A 16 -10.88 6.21 25.22
C ILE A 16 -9.61 6.99 24.86
N SER A 17 -9.37 8.10 25.54
CA SER A 17 -8.20 8.95 25.30
C SER A 17 -6.92 8.30 25.83
N THR A 18 -5.87 8.29 25.02
CA THR A 18 -4.52 7.89 25.45
C THR A 18 -3.79 8.97 26.28
N GLU A 19 -4.27 10.22 26.24
CA GLU A 19 -3.67 11.35 26.96
C GLU A 19 -4.37 11.64 28.30
N TYR A 20 -5.68 11.86 28.28
CA TYR A 20 -6.49 12.18 29.46
C TYR A 20 -6.96 10.95 30.21
N PHE A 21 -6.71 10.90 31.53
CA PHE A 21 -7.14 9.83 32.43
C PHE A 21 -6.72 8.43 31.98
N SER A 22 -5.65 8.31 31.18
CA SER A 22 -5.17 7.05 30.59
C SER A 22 -4.67 6.04 31.63
N ASN A 23 -4.52 6.47 32.89
CA ASN A 23 -4.26 5.61 34.03
C ASN A 23 -5.53 4.98 34.65
N TYR A 24 -6.73 5.41 34.26
CA TYR A 24 -8.00 4.96 34.86
C TYR A 24 -9.10 4.62 33.85
N ASN A 25 -9.12 5.25 32.69
CA ASN A 25 -10.15 5.04 31.66
C ASN A 25 -10.00 3.67 30.96
N LEU A 26 -10.77 3.43 29.90
CA LEU A 26 -10.78 2.13 29.19
C LEU A 26 -9.41 1.74 28.64
N THR A 27 -8.60 2.70 28.17
CA THR A 27 -7.26 2.38 27.62
C THR A 27 -6.33 1.79 28.68
N SER A 28 -6.60 2.08 29.96
CA SER A 28 -5.78 1.61 31.09
C SER A 28 -5.88 0.11 31.38
N VAL A 29 -6.85 -0.59 30.79
CA VAL A 29 -7.11 -2.03 31.01
C VAL A 29 -6.98 -2.89 29.75
N LEU A 30 -6.66 -2.28 28.59
CA LEU A 30 -6.44 -3.00 27.33
C LEU A 30 -5.32 -4.03 27.42
N TYR A 31 -4.30 -3.70 28.23
CA TYR A 31 -3.12 -4.53 28.42
C TYR A 31 -2.80 -4.69 29.90
N LYS A 32 -2.46 -5.92 30.29
CA LYS A 32 -1.85 -6.22 31.58
C LYS A 32 -0.35 -6.42 31.38
N TYR A 33 0.44 -5.46 31.86
CA TYR A 33 1.90 -5.50 31.77
C TYR A 33 2.49 -6.55 32.71
N ILE A 34 3.39 -7.39 32.19
CA ILE A 34 4.16 -8.34 32.99
C ILE A 34 5.43 -7.65 33.47
N ARG A 35 5.43 -7.20 34.73
CA ARG A 35 6.52 -6.43 35.34
C ARG A 35 7.53 -7.30 36.08
N VAL A 36 8.00 -8.36 35.44
CA VAL A 36 9.04 -9.22 36.00
C VAL A 36 10.40 -8.79 35.43
N PRO A 37 11.45 -8.58 36.25
CA PRO A 37 12.80 -8.30 35.74
C PRO A 37 13.29 -9.38 34.78
N GLU A 38 14.03 -8.97 33.74
CA GLU A 38 14.70 -9.90 32.80
C GLU A 38 13.78 -10.85 31.99
N THR A 39 12.50 -10.51 31.81
CA THR A 39 11.59 -11.29 30.94
C THR A 39 12.00 -11.30 29.48
N ILE A 40 12.73 -10.27 29.04
CA ILE A 40 13.23 -10.14 27.68
C ILE A 40 14.71 -9.80 27.75
N LYS A 41 15.56 -10.69 27.27
CA LYS A 41 16.96 -10.39 27.02
C LYS A 41 17.08 -9.83 25.62
N LEU A 42 17.58 -8.60 25.53
CA LEU A 42 17.74 -7.86 24.29
C LEU A 42 19.21 -7.77 23.90
N SER A 43 19.47 -8.00 22.62
CA SER A 43 20.79 -7.74 22.03
C SER A 43 20.63 -7.26 20.58
N VAL A 44 21.63 -6.56 20.06
CA VAL A 44 21.57 -5.92 18.74
C VAL A 44 22.84 -6.20 17.94
N TYR A 45 22.68 -6.39 16.64
CA TYR A 45 23.74 -6.36 15.65
C TYR A 45 23.55 -5.12 14.77
N HIS A 46 24.59 -4.29 14.68
CA HIS A 46 24.57 -3.09 13.85
C HIS A 46 25.13 -3.41 12.46
N VAL A 47 24.31 -3.23 11.42
CA VAL A 47 24.76 -3.42 10.04
C VAL A 47 25.70 -2.27 9.65
N PRO A 48 26.93 -2.54 9.18
CA PRO A 48 27.82 -1.49 8.71
C PRO A 48 27.20 -0.73 7.53
N MET A 49 27.18 0.61 7.57
CA MET A 49 26.49 1.44 6.55
C MET A 49 26.94 1.24 5.09
N LYS A 50 28.12 0.66 4.87
CA LYS A 50 28.64 0.39 3.51
C LYS A 50 28.15 -0.94 2.93
N GLU A 51 27.56 -1.79 3.76
CA GLU A 51 27.06 -3.10 3.37
C GLU A 51 25.60 -2.98 2.93
N SER A 52 25.20 -3.83 1.97
CA SER A 52 23.78 -4.06 1.70
C SER A 52 23.12 -4.67 2.93
N THR A 53 21.82 -4.41 3.12
CA THR A 53 21.06 -5.04 4.20
C THR A 53 21.18 -6.57 4.11
N PRO A 54 21.75 -7.24 5.13
CA PRO A 54 21.98 -8.68 5.10
C PRO A 54 20.65 -9.44 5.21
N SER A 55 20.59 -10.62 4.61
CA SER A 55 19.44 -11.52 4.78
C SER A 55 19.36 -12.06 6.21
N PHE A 56 18.22 -12.62 6.60
CA PHE A 56 18.08 -13.27 7.91
C PHE A 56 19.16 -14.34 8.15
N GLY A 57 19.45 -15.18 7.14
CA GLY A 57 20.45 -16.23 7.24
C GLY A 57 21.86 -15.69 7.53
N ASP A 58 22.22 -14.56 6.93
CA ASP A 58 23.53 -13.91 7.10
C ASP A 58 23.71 -13.29 8.50
N VAL A 59 22.60 -12.98 9.18
CA VAL A 59 22.58 -12.28 10.47
C VAL A 59 22.63 -13.25 11.65
N THR A 60 21.97 -14.41 11.56
CA THR A 60 21.87 -15.34 12.71
C THR A 60 23.21 -15.83 13.24
N GLY A 61 24.28 -15.83 12.42
CA GLY A 61 25.65 -16.16 12.83
C GLY A 61 26.52 -14.99 13.28
N ARG A 62 25.98 -13.77 13.34
CA ARG A 62 26.72 -12.56 13.75
C ARG A 62 26.77 -12.39 15.26
N ASP A 63 27.70 -11.58 15.73
CA ASP A 63 27.83 -11.21 17.13
C ASP A 63 26.83 -10.10 17.50
N PHE A 64 25.93 -10.41 18.45
CA PHE A 64 24.98 -9.45 19.01
C PHE A 64 25.49 -8.90 20.34
N VAL A 65 25.40 -7.58 20.53
CA VAL A 65 25.80 -6.90 21.77
C VAL A 65 24.58 -6.55 22.63
N PRO A 66 24.66 -6.60 23.97
CA PRO A 66 23.53 -6.29 24.84
C PRO A 66 22.99 -4.86 24.65
N VAL A 67 21.67 -4.72 24.68
CA VAL A 67 20.97 -3.44 24.48
C VAL A 67 19.92 -3.21 25.57
N LYS A 68 19.58 -1.95 25.83
CA LYS A 68 18.54 -1.57 26.81
C LYS A 68 17.52 -0.63 26.20
N VAL A 69 16.29 -0.71 26.69
CA VAL A 69 15.24 0.30 26.41
C VAL A 69 15.76 1.68 26.83
N GLY A 70 15.52 2.68 25.99
CA GLY A 70 16.04 4.05 26.11
C GLY A 70 17.29 4.34 25.28
N GLN A 71 17.90 3.33 24.65
CA GLN A 71 19.02 3.54 23.72
C GLN A 71 18.54 4.01 22.34
N SER A 72 19.37 4.81 21.67
CA SER A 72 19.10 5.36 20.34
C SER A 72 19.97 4.71 19.26
N PHE A 73 19.41 4.57 18.07
CA PHE A 73 19.99 3.91 16.91
C PHE A 73 19.87 4.79 15.68
N GLY A 74 20.84 4.68 14.78
CA GLY A 74 20.96 5.55 13.63
C GLY A 74 22.34 5.43 12.99
N PRO A 75 22.67 6.34 12.07
CA PRO A 75 21.83 7.45 11.61
C PRO A 75 20.72 6.97 10.65
N SER A 76 19.96 7.88 10.06
CA SER A 76 18.94 7.57 9.04
C SER A 76 19.41 6.54 8.02
N TRP A 77 18.51 5.66 7.60
CA TRP A 77 18.74 4.58 6.64
C TRP A 77 19.64 3.44 7.14
N SER A 78 20.20 3.53 8.35
CA SER A 78 20.90 2.41 8.96
C SER A 78 19.93 1.26 9.28
N THR A 79 20.47 0.04 9.32
CA THR A 79 19.73 -1.16 9.71
C THR A 79 20.33 -1.77 10.96
N HIS A 80 19.46 -2.17 11.88
CA HIS A 80 19.83 -2.79 13.14
C HIS A 80 18.99 -4.05 13.35
N TRP A 81 19.67 -5.17 13.58
CA TRP A 81 19.01 -6.43 13.87
C TRP A 81 18.97 -6.65 15.36
N PHE A 82 17.77 -6.76 15.93
CA PHE A 82 17.59 -7.08 17.34
C PHE A 82 17.28 -8.55 17.50
N LYS A 83 17.86 -9.18 18.53
CA LYS A 83 17.50 -10.51 18.98
C LYS A 83 16.80 -10.39 20.34
N LEU A 84 15.57 -10.89 20.40
CA LEU A 84 14.71 -10.91 21.56
C LEU A 84 14.63 -12.34 22.09
N GLU A 85 15.14 -12.56 23.30
CA GLU A 85 15.07 -13.86 23.97
C GLU A 85 14.13 -13.76 25.18
N PHE A 86 12.97 -14.39 25.07
CA PHE A 86 11.90 -14.35 26.05
C PHE A 86 12.08 -15.40 27.14
N ARG A 87 11.85 -15.00 28.39
CA ARG A 87 11.76 -15.86 29.58
C ARG A 87 10.35 -15.72 30.14
N ILE A 88 9.45 -16.55 29.65
CA ILE A 88 8.02 -16.52 30.01
C ILE A 88 7.83 -17.18 31.39
N PRO A 89 7.25 -16.45 32.38
CA PRO A 89 6.91 -17.04 33.67
C PRO A 89 5.95 -18.24 33.51
N PRO A 90 6.15 -19.35 34.24
CA PRO A 90 5.30 -20.55 34.10
C PRO A 90 3.80 -20.27 34.23
N GLU A 91 3.41 -19.34 35.10
CA GLU A 91 2.03 -18.93 35.35
C GLU A 91 1.36 -18.21 34.17
N ASN A 92 2.13 -17.75 33.17
CA ASN A 92 1.63 -17.02 32.01
C ASN A 92 1.72 -17.79 30.69
N ARG A 93 2.13 -19.06 30.71
CA ARG A 93 2.35 -19.84 29.48
C ARG A 93 1.07 -20.12 28.69
N ASP A 94 -0.07 -20.14 29.36
CA ASP A 94 -1.39 -20.36 28.75
C ASP A 94 -2.13 -19.04 28.45
N ASP A 95 -1.50 -17.88 28.73
CA ASP A 95 -2.07 -16.57 28.43
C ASP A 95 -1.81 -16.16 26.97
N ASN A 96 -2.66 -15.30 26.42
CA ASN A 96 -2.41 -14.61 25.16
C ASN A 96 -1.31 -13.55 25.33
N LEU A 97 -0.06 -14.00 25.22
CA LEU A 97 1.13 -13.18 25.43
C LEU A 97 1.50 -12.37 24.19
N TYR A 98 1.78 -11.09 24.40
CA TYR A 98 2.23 -10.16 23.39
C TYR A 98 3.51 -9.48 23.85
N CYS A 99 4.29 -9.00 22.89
CA CYS A 99 5.39 -8.06 23.14
C CYS A 99 5.04 -6.72 22.51
N MET A 100 5.18 -5.65 23.28
CA MET A 100 5.23 -4.27 22.76
C MET A 100 6.66 -3.98 22.31
N TRP A 101 6.82 -3.38 21.15
CA TRP A 101 8.08 -2.90 20.58
C TRP A 101 7.84 -1.54 19.93
N ASN A 102 8.53 -0.50 20.42
CA ASN A 102 8.42 0.83 19.84
C ASN A 102 9.78 1.51 19.74
N THR A 103 10.17 1.86 18.51
CA THR A 103 11.39 2.61 18.19
C THR A 103 11.11 3.95 17.50
N GLY A 104 9.85 4.26 17.17
CA GLY A 104 9.54 5.39 16.28
C GLY A 104 9.95 5.15 14.82
N SER A 105 10.28 3.91 14.46
CA SER A 105 10.84 3.52 13.16
C SER A 105 10.10 2.30 12.59
N GLU A 106 10.45 1.90 11.38
CA GLU A 106 9.94 0.65 10.79
C GLU A 106 10.76 -0.57 11.22
N GLY A 107 10.12 -1.74 11.31
CA GLY A 107 10.78 -3.01 11.56
C GLY A 107 10.08 -4.20 10.92
N LEU A 108 10.79 -5.32 10.73
CA LEU A 108 10.22 -6.61 10.35
C LEU A 108 10.51 -7.65 11.43
N LEU A 109 9.47 -8.25 11.98
CA LEU A 109 9.56 -9.36 12.91
C LEU A 109 9.78 -10.67 12.16
N PHE A 110 10.77 -11.44 12.61
CA PHE A 110 11.06 -12.80 12.18
C PHE A 110 10.99 -13.77 13.36
N ASP A 111 10.52 -14.98 13.10
CA ASP A 111 10.70 -16.09 14.03
C ASP A 111 12.15 -16.60 14.05
N ALA A 112 12.45 -17.57 14.92
CA ALA A 112 13.79 -18.16 15.00
C ALA A 112 14.23 -18.91 13.72
N ASN A 113 13.31 -19.25 12.82
CA ASN A 113 13.57 -19.98 11.58
C ASN A 113 13.67 -19.05 10.36
N GLY A 114 13.46 -17.74 10.53
CA GLY A 114 13.51 -16.74 9.46
C GLY A 114 12.19 -16.51 8.74
N LYS A 115 11.07 -17.01 9.28
CA LYS A 115 9.73 -16.69 8.76
C LYS A 115 9.38 -15.24 9.08
N ALA A 116 9.08 -14.45 8.05
CA ALA A 116 8.60 -13.07 8.22
C ALA A 116 7.17 -13.07 8.77
N ILE A 117 6.98 -12.55 9.98
CA ILE A 117 5.70 -12.64 10.71
C ILE A 117 4.88 -11.36 10.50
N GLN A 118 5.47 -10.20 10.82
CA GLN A 118 4.73 -8.95 10.96
C GLN A 118 5.66 -7.75 10.81
N GLY A 119 5.23 -6.74 10.06
CA GLY A 119 5.84 -5.41 10.07
C GLY A 119 5.50 -4.64 11.34
N LEU A 120 6.48 -3.93 11.90
CA LEU A 120 6.36 -3.10 13.09
C LEU A 120 6.48 -1.62 12.72
N THR A 121 5.57 -0.80 13.25
CA THR A 121 5.50 0.67 13.07
C THR A 121 4.84 1.31 14.29
N ASP A 122 4.75 2.63 14.35
CA ASP A 122 4.02 3.34 15.42
C ASP A 122 2.54 2.94 15.53
N GLN A 123 1.93 2.52 14.42
CA GLN A 123 0.54 2.06 14.36
C GLN A 123 0.39 0.56 14.63
N ARG A 124 1.50 -0.18 14.60
CA ARG A 124 1.55 -1.64 14.74
C ARG A 124 2.79 -1.99 15.54
N ASN A 125 2.72 -1.79 16.85
CA ASN A 125 3.84 -1.91 17.78
C ASN A 125 3.71 -3.13 18.72
N THR A 126 2.68 -3.97 18.54
CA THR A 126 2.49 -5.20 19.32
C THR A 126 2.46 -6.43 18.42
N PHE A 127 3.05 -7.53 18.89
CA PHE A 127 3.03 -8.82 18.22
C PHE A 127 2.83 -9.98 19.21
N LEU A 128 2.18 -11.04 18.73
CA LEU A 128 1.89 -12.25 19.52
C LEU A 128 3.18 -13.05 19.74
N ILE A 129 3.32 -13.60 20.95
CA ILE A 129 4.41 -14.51 21.32
C ILE A 129 3.86 -15.94 21.40
N ASP A 130 4.41 -16.83 20.59
CA ASP A 130 4.21 -18.27 20.77
C ASP A 130 4.96 -18.75 22.01
N ALA A 131 4.24 -19.33 22.98
CA ALA A 131 4.81 -19.86 24.22
C ALA A 131 5.81 -21.00 24.00
N GLN A 132 5.81 -21.65 22.83
CA GLN A 132 6.78 -22.68 22.44
C GLN A 132 8.05 -22.08 21.81
N MET A 133 7.99 -20.84 21.32
CA MET A 133 9.12 -20.13 20.71
C MET A 133 9.60 -18.99 21.59
N ASN A 134 10.83 -19.10 22.09
CA ASN A 134 11.41 -18.10 22.99
C ASN A 134 12.33 -17.09 22.30
N THR A 135 12.54 -17.18 20.99
CA THR A 135 13.49 -16.32 20.27
C THR A 135 12.85 -15.71 19.03
N TYR A 136 12.98 -14.39 18.91
CA TYR A 136 12.55 -13.62 17.74
C TYR A 136 13.65 -12.65 17.32
N TYR A 137 13.58 -12.23 16.06
CA TYR A 137 14.47 -11.22 15.51
C TYR A 137 13.67 -10.05 14.94
N ILE A 138 14.17 -8.83 15.10
CA ILE A 138 13.57 -7.64 14.50
C ILE A 138 14.61 -6.96 13.63
N GLU A 139 14.34 -6.91 12.32
CA GLU A 139 15.10 -6.11 11.37
C GLU A 139 14.58 -4.66 11.43
N MET A 140 15.20 -3.80 12.21
CA MET A 140 14.84 -2.39 12.34
C MET A 140 15.48 -1.56 11.24
N ALA A 141 14.68 -0.74 10.56
CA ALA A 141 15.15 0.25 9.59
C ALA A 141 15.03 1.65 10.20
N CYS A 142 16.11 2.44 10.17
CA CYS A 142 16.12 3.82 10.68
C CYS A 142 15.44 4.80 9.72
N LEU A 143 14.13 4.64 9.54
CA LEU A 143 13.23 5.57 8.89
C LEU A 143 11.85 5.51 9.52
N GLY A 144 11.08 6.59 9.40
CA GLY A 144 9.63 6.53 9.64
C GLY A 144 8.89 5.93 8.44
N MET A 145 7.58 5.71 8.61
CA MET A 145 6.70 5.20 7.53
C MET A 145 6.86 5.98 6.22
N PHE A 146 7.05 7.30 6.32
CA PHE A 146 7.21 8.20 5.17
C PHE A 146 8.64 8.74 5.02
N GLY A 147 9.66 7.96 5.37
CA GLY A 147 11.06 8.38 5.26
C GLY A 147 11.51 9.30 6.40
N ASN A 148 12.43 10.22 6.09
CA ASN A 148 13.18 11.00 7.08
C ASN A 148 13.16 12.52 6.83
N GLY A 149 12.07 13.09 6.30
CA GLY A 149 12.00 14.53 6.01
C GLY A 149 12.34 15.46 7.19
N GLN A 150 13.10 16.53 6.92
CA GLN A 150 13.54 17.50 7.93
C GLN A 150 12.40 18.43 8.39
N GLY A 151 11.72 18.10 9.49
CA GLY A 151 10.66 18.94 10.08
C GLY A 151 9.37 19.04 9.26
N ASN A 152 9.36 18.51 8.05
CA ASN A 152 8.20 18.34 7.18
C ASN A 152 8.37 17.08 6.34
N LEU A 153 7.26 16.42 6.02
CA LEU A 153 7.20 15.17 5.25
C LEU A 153 8.00 15.23 3.94
N ILE A 154 7.79 16.28 3.13
CA ILE A 154 8.32 16.37 1.77
C ILE A 154 9.64 17.14 1.67
N PHE A 155 10.23 17.51 2.81
CA PHE A 155 11.53 18.18 2.81
C PHE A 155 12.64 17.17 2.53
N PRO A 156 13.82 17.63 2.08
CA PRO A 156 14.99 16.77 1.98
C PRO A 156 15.21 15.97 3.28
N PRO A 157 15.66 14.71 3.17
CA PRO A 157 15.79 13.88 4.35
C PRO A 157 16.87 14.37 5.32
N ASP A 158 16.60 14.22 6.60
CA ASP A 158 17.57 14.31 7.68
C ASP A 158 18.40 13.04 7.66
N ASN A 159 19.68 13.14 7.27
CA ASN A 159 20.56 11.99 7.26
C ASN A 159 21.15 11.67 8.63
N GLU A 160 20.93 12.51 9.66
CA GLU A 160 21.48 12.36 11.01
C GLU A 160 20.39 12.10 12.06
N ARG A 161 19.20 11.66 11.65
CA ARG A 161 18.12 11.30 12.57
C ARG A 161 18.44 10.02 13.31
N TYR A 162 18.15 10.00 14.61
CA TYR A 162 18.25 8.82 15.48
C TYR A 162 16.88 8.43 16.04
N PHE A 163 16.71 7.14 16.29
CA PHE A 163 15.47 6.50 16.72
C PHE A 163 15.70 5.81 18.06
N THR A 164 14.85 6.07 19.05
CA THR A 164 15.01 5.53 20.41
C THR A 164 14.08 4.36 20.63
N LEU A 165 14.61 3.23 21.11
CA LEU A 165 13.79 2.13 21.62
C LEU A 165 13.08 2.60 22.90
N SER A 166 11.85 3.09 22.77
CA SER A 166 11.06 3.66 23.86
C SER A 166 10.33 2.58 24.65
N GLU A 167 9.90 1.51 23.99
CA GLU A 167 9.16 0.41 24.64
C GLU A 167 9.66 -0.95 24.14
N CYS A 168 9.91 -1.86 25.09
CA CYS A 168 10.07 -3.29 24.84
C CYS A 168 9.61 -4.05 26.08
N CYS A 169 8.39 -4.60 26.07
CA CYS A 169 7.85 -5.26 27.26
C CYS A 169 6.84 -6.36 26.92
N LEU A 170 6.76 -7.35 27.82
CA LEU A 170 5.80 -8.45 27.73
C LEU A 170 4.48 -8.04 28.38
N LEU A 171 3.38 -8.35 27.72
CA LEU A 171 2.03 -7.95 28.12
C LEU A 171 1.00 -9.00 27.72
N ILE A 172 -0.15 -8.98 28.41
CA ILE A 172 -1.30 -9.82 28.10
C ILE A 172 -2.39 -8.91 27.53
N LYS A 173 -2.93 -9.28 26.37
CA LYS A 173 -4.05 -8.58 25.73
C LYS A 173 -5.36 -8.96 26.41
N ASN A 174 -6.08 -7.98 26.93
CA ASN A 174 -7.37 -8.20 27.60
C ASN A 174 -8.50 -8.13 26.58
N MET A 175 -8.90 -9.28 26.05
CA MET A 175 -9.86 -9.37 24.94
C MET A 175 -11.20 -8.71 25.27
N ASP A 176 -11.71 -8.87 26.50
CA ASP A 176 -12.98 -8.26 26.91
C ASP A 176 -12.92 -6.71 26.89
N ALA A 177 -11.78 -6.14 27.29
CA ALA A 177 -11.58 -4.69 27.23
C ALA A 177 -11.38 -4.19 25.79
N TRP A 178 -10.70 -4.97 24.95
CA TRP A 178 -10.53 -4.64 23.52
C TRP A 178 -11.85 -4.68 22.75
N ASP A 179 -12.68 -5.69 22.99
CA ASP A 179 -14.03 -5.77 22.44
C ASP A 179 -14.84 -4.51 22.75
N LEU A 180 -14.86 -4.11 24.03
CA LEU A 180 -15.53 -2.89 24.46
C LEU A 180 -14.89 -1.64 23.84
N PHE A 181 -13.57 -1.61 23.69
CA PHE A 181 -12.89 -0.46 23.09
C PHE A 181 -13.30 -0.25 21.64
N TYR A 182 -13.37 -1.30 20.83
CA TYR A 182 -13.83 -1.21 19.45
C TYR A 182 -15.31 -0.82 19.37
N ASP A 183 -16.17 -1.44 20.18
CA ASP A 183 -17.60 -1.11 20.27
C ASP A 183 -17.80 0.38 20.61
N TYR A 184 -17.08 0.86 21.63
CA TYR A 184 -17.20 2.22 22.12
C TYR A 184 -16.61 3.24 21.15
N LYS A 185 -15.48 2.93 20.50
CA LYS A 185 -14.86 3.80 19.48
C LYS A 185 -15.81 4.00 18.30
N LEU A 186 -16.49 2.94 17.86
CA LEU A 186 -17.50 3.03 16.81
C LEU A 186 -18.68 3.91 17.25
N LEU A 187 -19.15 3.75 18.49
CA LEU A 187 -20.24 4.55 19.05
C LEU A 187 -19.89 6.04 19.11
N VAL A 188 -18.67 6.38 19.56
CA VAL A 188 -18.15 7.77 19.53
C VAL A 188 -18.10 8.29 18.10
N GLY A 189 -17.58 7.48 17.16
CA GLY A 189 -17.54 7.84 15.74
C GLY A 189 -18.92 8.15 15.15
N ILE A 190 -19.96 7.39 15.52
CA ILE A 190 -21.34 7.67 15.12
C ILE A 190 -21.82 9.00 15.70
N ILE A 191 -21.57 9.26 16.99
CA ILE A 191 -22.01 10.51 17.67
C ILE A 191 -21.36 11.74 17.03
N GLU A 192 -20.11 11.63 16.59
CA GLU A 192 -19.36 12.73 15.97
C GLU A 192 -19.77 13.00 14.52
N ASN A 193 -20.29 11.99 13.81
CA ASN A 193 -20.51 12.07 12.37
C ASN A 193 -21.98 11.98 11.94
N THR A 194 -22.92 11.96 12.89
CA THR A 194 -24.36 12.03 12.62
C THR A 194 -24.98 13.33 13.14
N PRO A 195 -26.13 13.79 12.60
CA PRO A 195 -26.75 15.05 13.03
C PRO A 195 -27.07 15.06 14.53
N PRO A 196 -26.65 16.08 15.31
CA PRO A 196 -26.86 16.15 16.76
C PRO A 196 -28.33 16.15 17.21
N ASP A 197 -29.24 16.50 16.32
CA ASP A 197 -30.69 16.55 16.51
C ASP A 197 -31.41 15.25 16.07
N SER A 198 -30.67 14.27 15.53
CA SER A 198 -31.23 12.96 15.19
C SER A 198 -31.43 12.08 16.43
N GLN A 199 -32.46 11.21 16.37
CA GLN A 199 -32.76 10.24 17.43
C GLN A 199 -31.58 9.27 17.65
N LEU A 200 -31.00 8.78 16.55
CA LEU A 200 -29.80 7.94 16.53
C LEU A 200 -28.65 8.56 17.34
N ASN A 201 -28.34 9.83 17.10
CA ASN A 201 -27.25 10.50 17.81
C ASN A 201 -27.56 10.64 19.31
N ALA A 202 -28.80 10.96 19.66
CA ALA A 202 -29.23 11.07 21.05
C ALA A 202 -29.14 9.73 21.79
N ASP A 203 -29.58 8.64 21.15
CA ASP A 203 -29.53 7.28 21.72
C ASP A 203 -28.09 6.78 21.85
N ALA A 204 -27.25 7.02 20.83
CA ALA A 204 -25.83 6.69 20.88
C ALA A 204 -25.10 7.44 22.01
N LEU A 205 -25.35 8.75 22.15
CA LEU A 205 -24.77 9.56 23.23
C LEU A 205 -25.25 9.11 24.61
N TYR A 206 -26.53 8.76 24.74
CA TYR A 206 -27.07 8.22 25.98
C TYR A 206 -26.37 6.91 26.34
N LEU A 207 -26.29 5.97 25.41
CA LEU A 207 -25.64 4.67 25.60
C LEU A 207 -24.15 4.83 25.95
N ALA A 208 -23.40 5.65 25.21
CA ALA A 208 -21.99 5.91 25.48
C ALA A 208 -21.81 6.43 26.91
N ASN A 209 -22.67 7.35 27.34
CA ASN A 209 -22.62 7.86 28.70
C ASN A 209 -22.95 6.77 29.76
N GLU A 210 -23.89 5.88 29.49
CA GLU A 210 -24.23 4.78 30.40
C GLU A 210 -23.10 3.73 30.47
N ILE A 211 -22.42 3.44 29.36
CA ILE A 211 -21.20 2.61 29.37
C ILE A 211 -20.14 3.22 30.28
N VAL A 212 -19.90 4.54 30.20
CA VAL A 212 -18.93 5.22 31.09
C VAL A 212 -19.39 5.18 32.56
N ASN A 213 -20.70 5.13 32.84
CA ASN A 213 -21.20 4.99 34.22
C ASN A 213 -20.98 3.56 34.76
N LEU A 214 -21.16 2.57 33.90
CA LEU A 214 -21.09 1.15 34.25
C LEU A 214 -19.65 0.67 34.39
N PHE A 215 -18.73 1.22 33.60
CA PHE A 215 -17.33 0.80 33.57
C PHE A 215 -16.67 0.90 34.96
N ASP A 216 -16.19 -0.25 35.43
CA ASP A 216 -15.29 -0.34 36.57
C ASP A 216 -13.97 -0.99 36.11
N LYS A 217 -12.86 -0.27 36.31
CA LYS A 217 -11.50 -0.71 35.96
C LYS A 217 -11.10 -2.05 36.62
N SER A 218 -11.75 -2.43 37.71
CA SER A 218 -11.44 -3.63 38.49
C SER A 218 -12.38 -4.81 38.22
N ASP A 219 -13.43 -4.61 37.43
CA ASP A 219 -14.46 -5.61 37.18
C ASP A 219 -14.64 -5.88 35.68
N SER A 220 -14.16 -7.04 35.22
CA SER A 220 -14.31 -7.46 33.82
C SER A 220 -15.76 -7.78 33.43
N TYR A 221 -16.64 -8.03 34.40
CA TYR A 221 -18.06 -8.20 34.14
C TYR A 221 -18.69 -6.90 33.63
N SER A 222 -18.32 -5.75 34.21
CA SER A 222 -18.74 -4.43 33.74
C SER A 222 -18.38 -4.18 32.27
N TRP A 223 -17.22 -4.67 31.82
CA TRP A 223 -16.76 -4.51 30.43
C TRP A 223 -17.58 -5.35 29.47
N LYS A 224 -17.79 -6.64 29.80
CA LYS A 224 -18.62 -7.56 29.01
C LYS A 224 -20.06 -7.05 28.89
N GLN A 225 -20.62 -6.58 30.00
CA GLN A 225 -21.97 -6.02 30.01
C GLN A 225 -22.05 -4.77 29.13
N SER A 226 -21.07 -3.87 29.22
CA SER A 226 -21.01 -2.67 28.37
C SER A 226 -20.89 -3.01 26.88
N SER A 227 -20.06 -3.99 26.52
CA SER A 227 -19.93 -4.48 25.14
C SER A 227 -21.25 -5.10 24.66
N SER A 228 -21.93 -5.88 25.50
CA SER A 228 -23.25 -6.43 25.17
C SER A 228 -24.30 -5.35 24.89
N MET A 229 -24.30 -4.25 25.65
CA MET A 229 -25.22 -3.12 25.42
C MET A 229 -24.93 -2.42 24.08
N ALA A 230 -23.66 -2.26 23.72
CA ALA A 230 -23.27 -1.71 22.42
C ALA A 230 -23.65 -2.63 21.25
N LYS A 231 -23.39 -3.94 21.39
CA LYS A 231 -23.78 -4.95 20.39
C LYS A 231 -25.29 -4.99 20.15
N GLU A 232 -26.10 -4.91 21.22
CA GLU A 232 -27.57 -4.82 21.10
C GLU A 232 -28.00 -3.54 20.37
N PHE A 233 -27.32 -2.42 20.62
CA PHE A 233 -27.58 -1.16 19.90
C PHE A 233 -27.28 -1.29 18.41
N PHE A 234 -26.11 -1.83 18.03
CA PHE A 234 -25.77 -2.02 16.62
C PHE A 234 -26.69 -3.02 15.91
N GLN A 235 -27.10 -4.10 16.59
CA GLN A 235 -28.05 -5.06 16.05
C GLN A 235 -29.40 -4.41 15.69
N LYS A 236 -29.95 -3.56 16.58
CA LYS A 236 -31.20 -2.82 16.30
C LYS A 236 -31.05 -1.87 15.12
N MET A 237 -29.89 -1.24 14.97
CA MET A 237 -29.62 -0.36 13.83
C MET A 237 -29.54 -1.11 12.51
N ASN A 238 -29.08 -2.37 12.54
CA ASN A 238 -29.01 -3.24 11.37
C ASN A 238 -30.38 -3.69 10.85
N GLU A 239 -31.41 -3.66 11.69
CA GLU A 239 -32.80 -3.98 11.31
C GLU A 239 -33.52 -2.80 10.64
N SER A 240 -32.89 -1.62 10.57
CA SER A 240 -33.45 -0.42 9.94
C SER A 240 -33.35 -0.50 8.41
N LEU A 241 -34.46 -0.19 7.72
CA LEU A 241 -34.57 -0.18 6.24
C LEU A 241 -34.37 1.23 5.65
N ALA A 242 -33.62 2.12 6.32
CA ALA A 242 -33.57 3.53 5.96
C ALA A 242 -32.79 3.84 4.67
N ASN A 243 -31.89 2.95 4.25
CA ASN A 243 -31.03 3.13 3.08
C ASN A 243 -30.92 1.84 2.26
N ASN A 244 -30.66 1.97 0.96
CA ASN A 244 -30.46 0.86 0.01
C ASN A 244 -29.08 0.96 -0.68
N HIS A 245 -28.09 1.53 0.01
CA HIS A 245 -26.74 1.72 -0.53
C HIS A 245 -25.80 0.62 -0.02
N GLU A 246 -25.05 0.00 -0.92
CA GLU A 246 -24.09 -1.06 -0.62
C GLU A 246 -22.65 -0.55 -0.79
N ILE A 247 -21.82 -0.86 0.19
CA ILE A 247 -20.39 -0.55 0.20
C ILE A 247 -19.62 -1.87 0.22
N ILE A 248 -18.76 -2.03 -0.77
CA ILE A 248 -17.72 -3.06 -0.73
C ILE A 248 -16.45 -2.41 -0.18
N ALA A 249 -16.03 -2.84 1.01
CA ALA A 249 -14.81 -2.43 1.65
C ALA A 249 -13.66 -3.34 1.20
N THR A 250 -12.66 -2.78 0.54
CA THR A 250 -11.48 -3.53 0.09
C THR A 250 -10.24 -3.06 0.83
N GLY A 251 -9.54 -4.01 1.48
CA GLY A 251 -8.27 -3.73 2.09
C GLY A 251 -7.20 -3.46 1.04
N HIS A 252 -6.43 -2.41 1.21
CA HIS A 252 -5.42 -1.99 0.25
C HIS A 252 -4.17 -1.49 0.96
N CYS A 253 -3.01 -1.79 0.39
CA CYS A 253 -1.73 -1.27 0.82
C CYS A 253 -1.02 -0.66 -0.38
N HIS A 254 -1.21 0.64 -0.56
CA HIS A 254 -0.40 1.40 -1.51
C HIS A 254 1.02 1.52 -0.96
N ILE A 255 2.01 1.16 -1.78
CA ILE A 255 3.42 1.32 -1.44
C ILE A 255 4.07 2.02 -2.63
N ASP A 256 4.60 3.21 -2.40
CA ASP A 256 5.33 3.91 -3.43
C ASP A 256 6.62 3.17 -3.73
N SER A 257 6.82 2.86 -5.02
CA SER A 257 7.99 2.09 -5.43
C SER A 257 9.29 2.85 -5.13
N ALA A 258 9.27 4.18 -5.27
CA ALA A 258 10.27 5.08 -4.70
C ALA A 258 9.74 6.52 -4.63
N TRP A 259 9.60 7.05 -3.41
CA TRP A 259 9.14 8.42 -3.16
C TRP A 259 10.06 9.15 -2.17
N LEU A 260 9.88 8.89 -0.87
CA LEU A 260 10.70 9.45 0.21
C LEU A 260 11.75 8.46 0.74
N TRP A 261 11.93 7.36 0.01
CA TRP A 261 12.92 6.30 0.19
C TRP A 261 13.25 5.71 -1.19
N ASP A 262 14.33 4.92 -1.28
CA ASP A 262 14.76 4.29 -2.52
C ASP A 262 14.09 2.94 -2.77
N TYR A 263 14.32 2.36 -3.95
CA TYR A 263 13.78 1.06 -4.31
C TYR A 263 14.20 -0.06 -3.35
N SER A 264 15.39 0.03 -2.74
CA SER A 264 15.88 -1.01 -1.83
C SER A 264 15.06 -1.09 -0.55
N GLU A 265 14.62 0.05 -0.02
CA GLU A 265 13.75 0.08 1.15
C GLU A 265 12.32 -0.36 0.82
N THR A 266 11.82 -0.08 -0.39
CA THR A 266 10.52 -0.56 -0.84
C THR A 266 10.41 -2.08 -0.81
N ARG A 267 11.47 -2.80 -1.20
CA ARG A 267 11.52 -4.28 -1.15
C ARG A 267 11.21 -4.79 0.26
N ARG A 268 11.76 -4.12 1.27
CA ARG A 268 11.52 -4.40 2.70
C ARG A 268 10.14 -3.93 3.14
N LYS A 269 9.65 -2.76 2.68
CA LYS A 269 8.28 -2.28 2.92
C LYS A 269 7.23 -3.28 2.45
N CYS A 270 7.43 -3.89 1.29
CA CYS A 270 6.54 -4.92 0.76
C CYS A 270 6.49 -6.12 1.72
N ALA A 271 7.65 -6.64 2.15
CA ALA A 271 7.70 -7.76 3.09
C ALA A 271 7.04 -7.44 4.44
N ARG A 272 7.31 -6.25 5.00
CA ARG A 272 6.73 -5.76 6.26
C ARG A 272 5.22 -5.61 6.18
N SER A 273 4.74 -5.04 5.09
CA SER A 273 3.31 -4.79 4.89
C SER A 273 2.59 -6.11 4.64
N TRP A 274 3.06 -6.93 3.71
CA TRP A 274 2.33 -8.12 3.28
C TRP A 274 2.38 -9.23 4.34
N SER A 275 3.46 -9.41 5.08
CA SER A 275 3.47 -10.32 6.24
C SER A 275 2.41 -9.95 7.28
N SER A 276 2.28 -8.67 7.60
CA SER A 276 1.23 -8.12 8.46
C SER A 276 -0.19 -8.40 7.94
N GLN A 277 -0.40 -8.32 6.62
CA GLN A 277 -1.71 -8.59 6.02
C GLN A 277 -2.05 -10.07 6.01
N LEU A 278 -1.07 -10.95 5.74
CA LEU A 278 -1.27 -12.40 5.83
C LEU A 278 -1.62 -12.82 7.27
N LEU A 279 -0.98 -12.21 8.29
CA LEU A 279 -1.33 -12.46 9.69
C LEU A 279 -2.79 -12.06 9.99
N LEU A 280 -3.26 -10.93 9.45
CA LEU A 280 -4.66 -10.54 9.60
C LEU A 280 -5.60 -11.50 8.85
N MET A 281 -5.22 -12.01 7.68
CA MET A 281 -6.02 -13.02 6.96
C MET A 281 -6.16 -14.33 7.73
N GLU A 282 -5.16 -14.71 8.53
CA GLU A 282 -5.23 -15.87 9.43
C GLU A 282 -6.26 -15.65 10.57
N GLN A 283 -6.45 -14.40 11.00
CA GLN A 283 -7.34 -14.02 12.10
C GLN A 283 -8.76 -13.67 11.65
N TYR A 284 -8.90 -13.15 10.41
CA TYR A 284 -10.14 -12.62 9.86
C TYR A 284 -10.48 -13.33 8.54
N PRO A 285 -11.29 -14.41 8.55
CA PRO A 285 -11.57 -15.21 7.35
C PRO A 285 -12.26 -14.46 6.20
N ASN A 286 -13.05 -13.43 6.52
CA ASN A 286 -13.75 -12.61 5.53
C ASN A 286 -12.92 -11.41 5.04
N TYR A 287 -11.67 -11.28 5.50
CA TYR A 287 -10.80 -10.18 5.09
C TYR A 287 -10.25 -10.45 3.68
N GLU A 288 -10.51 -9.51 2.77
CA GLU A 288 -9.93 -9.47 1.44
C GLU A 288 -9.04 -8.25 1.25
N PHE A 289 -7.92 -8.46 0.56
CA PHE A 289 -6.83 -7.51 0.40
C PHE A 289 -6.34 -7.47 -1.03
N VAL A 290 -6.00 -6.26 -1.52
CA VAL A 290 -5.45 -6.06 -2.86
C VAL A 290 -4.13 -5.30 -2.86
N CYS A 291 -3.26 -5.67 -3.82
CA CYS A 291 -2.04 -4.96 -4.19
C CYS A 291 -1.86 -4.99 -5.71
N SER A 292 -1.26 -3.93 -6.26
CA SER A 292 -1.37 -3.57 -7.68
C SER A 292 -0.11 -3.87 -8.52
N GLN A 293 1.09 -3.67 -7.98
CA GLN A 293 2.32 -3.52 -8.77
C GLN A 293 3.06 -4.85 -8.95
N ALA A 294 3.08 -5.44 -10.15
CA ALA A 294 3.76 -6.71 -10.40
C ALA A 294 5.26 -6.70 -10.03
N GLN A 295 5.94 -5.56 -10.20
CA GLN A 295 7.33 -5.37 -9.78
C GLN A 295 7.55 -5.67 -8.29
N GLN A 296 6.59 -5.29 -7.42
CA GLN A 296 6.69 -5.52 -5.98
C GLN A 296 6.55 -7.01 -5.65
N TYR A 297 5.67 -7.72 -6.37
CA TYR A 297 5.57 -9.18 -6.25
C TYR A 297 6.87 -9.85 -6.68
N GLU A 298 7.48 -9.42 -7.79
CA GLU A 298 8.77 -9.96 -8.24
C GLU A 298 9.88 -9.72 -7.20
N TRP A 299 9.91 -8.55 -6.54
CA TRP A 299 10.87 -8.31 -5.46
C TRP A 299 10.64 -9.25 -4.28
N VAL A 300 9.40 -9.43 -3.83
CA VAL A 300 9.08 -10.34 -2.71
C VAL A 300 9.32 -11.80 -3.07
N GLU A 301 9.02 -12.22 -4.30
CA GLU A 301 9.34 -13.57 -4.82
C GLU A 301 10.85 -13.86 -4.72
N ASN A 302 11.68 -12.89 -5.08
CA ASN A 302 13.13 -13.04 -5.07
C ASN A 302 13.75 -12.93 -3.67
N ASP A 303 13.30 -11.98 -2.85
CA ASP A 303 13.93 -11.67 -1.56
C ASP A 303 13.36 -12.48 -0.39
N TYR A 304 12.06 -12.80 -0.47
CA TYR A 304 11.30 -13.46 0.59
C TYR A 304 10.45 -14.61 0.01
N PRO A 305 11.07 -15.66 -0.58
CA PRO A 305 10.34 -16.72 -1.29
C PRO A 305 9.34 -17.48 -0.41
N GLU A 306 9.62 -17.63 0.89
CA GLU A 306 8.67 -18.22 1.86
C GLU A 306 7.42 -17.35 2.04
N LEU A 307 7.59 -16.03 2.13
CA LEU A 307 6.50 -15.07 2.18
C LEU A 307 5.69 -15.09 0.89
N PHE A 308 6.34 -15.14 -0.27
CA PHE A 308 5.67 -15.22 -1.57
C PHE A 308 4.82 -16.49 -1.70
N LYS A 309 5.32 -17.62 -1.21
CA LYS A 309 4.53 -18.86 -1.17
C LYS A 309 3.25 -18.69 -0.34
N ARG A 310 3.32 -18.06 0.83
CA ARG A 310 2.14 -17.75 1.65
C ARG A 310 1.17 -16.79 0.95
N ILE A 311 1.67 -15.85 0.15
CA ILE A 311 0.82 -15.00 -0.71
C ILE A 311 0.09 -15.84 -1.75
N GLN A 312 0.77 -16.79 -2.42
CA GLN A 312 0.13 -17.70 -3.35
C GLN A 312 -0.93 -18.57 -2.66
N ASP A 313 -0.68 -19.01 -1.42
CA ASP A 313 -1.63 -19.78 -0.62
C ASP A 313 -2.89 -18.94 -0.32
N LYS A 314 -2.73 -17.71 0.17
CA LYS A 314 -3.85 -16.79 0.42
C LYS A 314 -4.57 -16.32 -0.84
N LYS A 315 -3.91 -16.29 -2.00
CA LYS A 315 -4.58 -16.08 -3.29
C LYS A 315 -5.48 -17.27 -3.65
N ARG A 316 -5.03 -18.52 -3.43
CA ARG A 316 -5.88 -19.71 -3.66
C ARG A 316 -7.08 -19.76 -2.70
N GLU A 317 -6.94 -19.19 -1.51
CA GLU A 317 -8.03 -19.02 -0.54
C GLU A 317 -8.97 -17.83 -0.87
N GLY A 318 -8.61 -16.98 -1.84
CA GLY A 318 -9.40 -15.82 -2.26
C GLY A 318 -9.17 -14.54 -1.46
N GLN A 319 -8.37 -14.57 -0.39
CA GLN A 319 -8.17 -13.43 0.51
C GLN A 319 -7.13 -12.42 -0.01
N PHE A 320 -6.10 -12.88 -0.72
CA PHE A 320 -5.06 -12.01 -1.29
C PHE A 320 -5.26 -11.91 -2.80
N VAL A 321 -5.69 -10.75 -3.31
CA VAL A 321 -6.11 -10.56 -4.69
C VAL A 321 -5.13 -9.63 -5.42
N PRO A 322 -4.28 -10.16 -6.34
CA PRO A 322 -3.51 -9.33 -7.26
C PRO A 322 -4.44 -8.52 -8.17
N ILE A 323 -4.21 -7.21 -8.22
CA ILE A 323 -4.98 -6.26 -9.02
C ILE A 323 -4.04 -5.37 -9.85
N GLY A 324 -4.55 -4.40 -10.61
CA GLY A 324 -3.72 -3.45 -11.35
C GLY A 324 -3.39 -3.94 -12.76
N GLY A 325 -2.76 -5.11 -12.87
CA GLY A 325 -2.38 -5.68 -14.16
C GLY A 325 -1.25 -4.95 -14.88
N SER A 326 -0.58 -3.99 -14.23
CA SER A 326 0.59 -3.26 -14.76
C SER A 326 1.88 -3.64 -14.03
N TRP A 327 3.02 -3.33 -14.62
CA TRP A 327 4.33 -3.58 -14.02
C TRP A 327 4.53 -2.75 -12.75
N VAL A 328 4.26 -1.45 -12.84
CA VAL A 328 4.17 -0.51 -11.72
C VAL A 328 2.90 0.33 -11.82
N GLU A 329 2.57 1.07 -10.76
CA GLU A 329 1.57 2.14 -10.85
C GLU A 329 2.22 3.34 -11.56
N MET A 330 2.08 3.40 -12.88
CA MET A 330 2.83 4.33 -13.73
C MET A 330 2.23 5.73 -13.82
N ASP A 331 3.07 6.71 -14.14
CA ASP A 331 2.60 7.99 -14.68
C ASP A 331 1.86 7.77 -16.00
N CYS A 332 0.77 8.50 -16.21
CA CYS A 332 -0.12 8.31 -17.36
C CYS A 332 -0.10 9.46 -18.37
N ASN A 333 0.90 10.35 -18.27
CA ASN A 333 1.05 11.52 -19.15
C ASN A 333 2.34 11.48 -19.97
N ILE A 334 3.47 11.14 -19.33
CA ILE A 334 4.81 11.26 -19.89
C ILE A 334 5.20 10.03 -20.74
N PRO A 335 4.98 8.78 -20.30
CA PRO A 335 5.41 7.61 -21.07
C PRO A 335 4.80 7.56 -22.48
N SER A 336 5.50 6.92 -23.40
CA SER A 336 4.96 6.64 -24.74
C SER A 336 3.78 5.64 -24.69
N GLY A 337 2.98 5.61 -25.75
CA GLY A 337 1.91 4.60 -25.88
C GLY A 337 2.44 3.16 -25.87
N GLU A 338 3.62 2.91 -26.47
CA GLU A 338 4.28 1.60 -26.40
C GLU A 338 4.65 1.24 -24.96
N SER A 339 5.15 2.21 -24.17
CA SER A 339 5.41 1.98 -22.75
C SER A 339 4.15 1.65 -21.97
N PHE A 340 3.01 2.30 -22.23
CA PHE A 340 1.74 1.89 -21.61
C PHE A 340 1.38 0.44 -21.95
N ILE A 341 1.53 0.03 -23.21
CA ILE A 341 1.30 -1.36 -23.61
C ILE A 341 2.26 -2.30 -22.87
N ARG A 342 3.55 -1.94 -22.77
CA ARG A 342 4.57 -2.75 -22.07
C ARG A 342 4.29 -2.85 -20.57
N GLN A 343 3.85 -1.77 -19.91
CA GLN A 343 3.40 -1.82 -18.51
C GLN A 343 2.39 -2.95 -18.32
N PHE A 344 1.38 -3.04 -19.19
CA PHE A 344 0.35 -4.07 -19.10
C PHE A 344 0.82 -5.45 -19.54
N ILE A 345 1.65 -5.58 -20.58
CA ILE A 345 2.19 -6.87 -21.01
C ILE A 345 2.98 -7.50 -19.86
N TYR A 346 3.93 -6.76 -19.27
CA TYR A 346 4.76 -7.29 -18.19
C TYR A 346 3.96 -7.56 -16.92
N GLY A 347 3.00 -6.69 -16.57
CA GLY A 347 2.11 -6.91 -15.42
C GLY A 347 1.20 -8.12 -15.59
N GLN A 348 0.44 -8.17 -16.69
CA GLN A 348 -0.51 -9.25 -16.96
C GLN A 348 0.17 -10.61 -17.13
N GLU A 349 1.31 -10.68 -17.83
CA GLU A 349 2.05 -11.95 -17.97
C GLU A 349 2.66 -12.41 -16.65
N TYR A 350 3.15 -11.47 -15.81
CA TYR A 350 3.62 -11.83 -14.47
C TYR A 350 2.50 -12.47 -13.66
N PHE A 351 1.35 -11.81 -13.54
CA PHE A 351 0.22 -12.34 -12.76
C PHE A 351 -0.33 -13.65 -13.33
N LYS A 352 -0.45 -13.75 -14.66
CA LYS A 352 -0.86 -14.99 -15.32
C LYS A 352 0.09 -16.14 -15.01
N SER A 353 1.41 -15.89 -15.01
CA SER A 353 2.40 -16.94 -14.77
C SER A 353 2.46 -17.43 -13.32
N ARG A 354 2.18 -16.55 -12.33
CA ARG A 354 2.33 -16.86 -10.90
C ARG A 354 1.03 -17.17 -10.18
N PHE A 355 -0.09 -16.68 -10.70
CA PHE A 355 -1.41 -16.81 -10.08
C PHE A 355 -2.46 -17.36 -11.05
N SER A 356 -2.07 -17.78 -12.27
CA SER A 356 -2.94 -18.39 -13.29
C SER A 356 -4.08 -17.50 -13.81
N GLU A 357 -4.07 -16.21 -13.48
CA GLU A 357 -5.12 -15.25 -13.82
C GLU A 357 -4.52 -13.92 -14.28
N ARG A 358 -5.23 -13.25 -15.20
CA ARG A 358 -4.96 -11.85 -15.55
C ARG A 358 -5.90 -10.95 -14.76
N CYS A 359 -5.46 -9.75 -14.41
CA CYS A 359 -6.29 -8.77 -13.73
C CYS A 359 -7.36 -8.22 -14.68
N LYS A 360 -8.59 -8.06 -14.18
CA LYS A 360 -9.70 -7.39 -14.91
C LYS A 360 -9.78 -5.89 -14.63
N VAL A 361 -9.31 -5.45 -13.47
CA VAL A 361 -9.39 -4.06 -13.03
C VAL A 361 -8.01 -3.42 -13.16
N PHE A 362 -7.91 -2.36 -13.98
CA PHE A 362 -6.77 -1.46 -13.93
C PHE A 362 -6.90 -0.59 -12.68
N TRP A 363 -5.96 -0.72 -11.76
CA TRP A 363 -5.98 -0.07 -10.44
C TRP A 363 -4.85 0.93 -10.34
N LEU A 364 -5.20 2.21 -10.34
CA LEU A 364 -4.24 3.31 -10.38
C LEU A 364 -4.69 4.50 -9.53
N PRO A 365 -4.77 4.35 -8.20
CA PRO A 365 -5.31 5.37 -7.31
C PRO A 365 -4.54 6.70 -7.34
N ASP A 366 -3.21 6.67 -7.50
CA ASP A 366 -2.38 7.83 -7.15
C ASP A 366 -1.71 8.59 -8.31
N THR A 367 -2.00 8.23 -9.57
CA THR A 367 -1.38 8.90 -10.72
C THR A 367 -1.87 10.34 -10.96
N PHE A 368 -0.97 11.23 -11.40
CA PHE A 368 -1.23 12.67 -11.56
C PHE A 368 -1.88 13.03 -12.92
N GLY A 369 -3.02 12.43 -13.23
CA GLY A 369 -3.79 12.65 -14.47
C GLY A 369 -3.67 11.51 -15.47
N TYR A 370 -4.63 11.40 -16.40
CA TYR A 370 -4.80 10.20 -17.22
C TYR A 370 -5.05 10.54 -18.69
N SER A 371 -4.15 10.06 -19.55
CA SER A 371 -4.22 10.31 -21.00
C SER A 371 -5.48 9.74 -21.65
N SER A 372 -5.98 10.47 -22.64
CA SER A 372 -7.26 10.22 -23.33
C SER A 372 -7.35 8.91 -24.12
N GLN A 373 -6.24 8.19 -24.33
CA GLN A 373 -6.20 6.92 -25.07
C GLN A 373 -6.13 5.67 -24.18
N LEU A 374 -5.96 5.84 -22.87
CA LEU A 374 -5.91 4.71 -21.94
C LEU A 374 -7.14 3.79 -22.01
N PRO A 375 -8.40 4.25 -22.21
CA PRO A 375 -9.53 3.33 -22.34
C PRO A 375 -9.34 2.27 -23.42
N GLN A 376 -8.78 2.66 -24.57
CA GLN A 376 -8.48 1.73 -25.66
C GLN A 376 -7.41 0.71 -25.24
N ILE A 377 -6.32 1.20 -24.64
CA ILE A 377 -5.19 0.36 -24.23
C ILE A 377 -5.62 -0.63 -23.14
N ILE A 378 -6.36 -0.17 -22.13
CA ILE A 378 -6.90 -1.01 -21.03
C ILE A 378 -7.70 -2.19 -21.61
N LYS A 379 -8.66 -1.92 -22.52
CA LYS A 379 -9.46 -2.98 -23.15
C LYS A 379 -8.62 -3.91 -24.02
N GLN A 380 -7.69 -3.39 -24.83
CA GLN A 380 -6.83 -4.23 -25.68
C GLN A 380 -5.87 -5.12 -24.88
N CYS A 381 -5.45 -4.68 -23.70
CA CYS A 381 -4.63 -5.45 -22.77
C CYS A 381 -5.45 -6.44 -21.91
N GLY A 382 -6.75 -6.58 -22.18
CA GLY A 382 -7.61 -7.59 -21.57
C GLY A 382 -8.16 -7.22 -20.19
N MET A 383 -8.16 -5.94 -19.82
CA MET A 383 -8.84 -5.44 -18.63
C MET A 383 -10.18 -4.84 -19.01
N GLU A 384 -11.12 -4.85 -18.07
CA GLU A 384 -12.52 -4.46 -18.28
C GLU A 384 -12.88 -3.16 -17.59
N TYR A 385 -12.25 -2.89 -16.44
CA TYR A 385 -12.63 -1.85 -15.49
C TYR A 385 -11.44 -0.95 -15.11
N PHE A 386 -11.74 0.25 -14.59
CA PHE A 386 -10.74 1.18 -14.12
C PHE A 386 -11.10 1.75 -12.74
N PHE A 387 -10.15 1.68 -11.80
CA PHE A 387 -10.25 2.32 -10.49
C PHE A 387 -9.17 3.38 -10.33
N THR A 388 -9.56 4.56 -9.84
CA THR A 388 -8.62 5.62 -9.49
C THR A 388 -9.16 6.56 -8.40
N GLN A 389 -8.31 7.42 -7.83
CA GLN A 389 -8.70 8.29 -6.71
C GLN A 389 -8.26 9.75 -6.85
N LYS A 390 -7.09 10.02 -7.46
CA LYS A 390 -6.46 11.35 -7.44
C LYS A 390 -7.34 12.48 -7.98
N LEU A 391 -8.25 12.21 -8.92
CA LEU A 391 -9.18 13.20 -9.48
C LEU A 391 -10.13 13.83 -8.46
N SER A 392 -10.34 13.16 -7.32
CA SER A 392 -11.11 13.71 -6.21
C SER A 392 -10.41 14.91 -5.53
N TRP A 393 -9.12 15.13 -5.81
CA TRP A 393 -8.29 16.18 -5.21
C TRP A 393 -8.13 17.42 -6.09
N ASN A 394 -8.90 17.52 -7.18
CA ASN A 394 -8.93 18.75 -7.98
C ASN A 394 -9.26 19.97 -7.10
N ASN A 395 -8.42 21.00 -7.17
CA ASN A 395 -8.55 22.20 -6.34
C ASN A 395 -9.33 23.35 -7.02
N ILE A 396 -9.69 23.20 -8.30
CA ILE A 396 -10.52 24.19 -9.04
C ILE A 396 -11.92 23.60 -9.27
N ASN A 397 -12.02 22.49 -10.00
CA ASN A 397 -13.30 21.85 -10.34
C ASN A 397 -13.43 20.47 -9.69
N LYS A 398 -14.44 20.32 -8.81
CA LYS A 398 -14.82 19.00 -8.30
C LYS A 398 -15.29 18.14 -9.47
N PHE A 399 -14.65 17.00 -9.70
CA PHE A 399 -15.04 16.09 -10.79
C PHE A 399 -16.51 15.65 -10.60
N PRO A 400 -17.35 15.65 -11.66
CA PRO A 400 -18.80 15.55 -11.50
C PRO A 400 -19.32 14.14 -11.17
N HIS A 401 -18.52 13.09 -11.42
CA HIS A 401 -18.95 11.70 -11.27
C HIS A 401 -18.08 10.91 -10.27
N THR A 402 -18.66 9.85 -9.75
CA THR A 402 -18.04 8.78 -8.96
C THR A 402 -18.02 7.49 -9.79
N THR A 403 -19.08 7.21 -10.54
CA THR A 403 -19.21 6.03 -11.42
C THR A 403 -19.64 6.47 -12.81
N PHE A 404 -18.83 6.17 -13.82
CA PHE A 404 -19.07 6.63 -15.20
C PHE A 404 -18.35 5.75 -16.22
N TYR A 405 -18.75 5.84 -17.50
CA TYR A 405 -17.97 5.27 -18.59
C TYR A 405 -16.92 6.28 -19.06
N TRP A 406 -15.65 5.95 -18.88
CA TRP A 406 -14.55 6.70 -19.48
C TRP A 406 -14.34 6.28 -20.93
N LYS A 407 -14.48 7.24 -21.85
CA LYS A 407 -14.48 7.01 -23.29
C LYS A 407 -13.23 7.59 -23.95
N GLY A 408 -12.47 6.71 -24.60
CA GLY A 408 -11.25 7.05 -25.32
C GLY A 408 -11.51 7.85 -26.60
N LEU A 409 -10.43 8.29 -27.26
CA LEU A 409 -10.53 9.08 -28.49
C LEU A 409 -11.17 8.29 -29.65
N ASP A 410 -10.99 6.97 -29.67
CA ASP A 410 -11.56 6.05 -30.64
C ASP A 410 -13.01 5.63 -30.35
N GLY A 411 -13.54 6.04 -29.19
CA GLY A 411 -14.89 5.68 -28.72
C GLY A 411 -14.95 4.42 -27.87
N THR A 412 -13.83 3.71 -27.64
CA THR A 412 -13.75 2.61 -26.67
C THR A 412 -14.10 3.13 -25.27
N ARG A 413 -14.85 2.33 -24.49
CA ARG A 413 -15.30 2.71 -23.14
C ARG A 413 -14.82 1.73 -22.09
N VAL A 414 -14.48 2.24 -20.92
CA VAL A 414 -14.14 1.48 -19.71
C VAL A 414 -15.02 1.99 -18.57
N LEU A 415 -15.62 1.08 -17.80
CA LEU A 415 -16.37 1.46 -16.60
C LEU A 415 -15.37 1.86 -15.51
N THR A 416 -15.53 3.08 -15.02
CA THR A 416 -14.60 3.74 -14.12
C THR A 416 -15.30 4.08 -12.80
N HIS A 417 -14.61 3.83 -11.69
CA HIS A 417 -15.07 4.19 -10.35
C HIS A 417 -13.99 4.88 -9.53
N PHE A 418 -14.37 5.88 -8.73
CA PHE A 418 -13.55 6.46 -7.67
C PHE A 418 -14.19 6.16 -6.32
N SER A 419 -13.39 5.92 -5.27
CA SER A 419 -13.95 5.81 -3.92
C SER A 419 -14.56 7.16 -3.53
N PRO A 420 -15.88 7.22 -3.22
CA PRO A 420 -16.49 8.46 -2.78
C PRO A 420 -15.98 8.91 -1.40
N ALA A 421 -15.18 8.10 -0.69
CA ALA A 421 -14.49 8.55 0.51
C ALA A 421 -13.38 9.59 0.23
N ASP A 422 -13.12 9.93 -1.04
CA ASP A 422 -12.07 10.85 -1.49
C ASP A 422 -10.63 10.41 -1.13
N THR A 423 -10.45 9.15 -0.71
CA THR A 423 -9.16 8.55 -0.31
C THR A 423 -9.10 7.05 -0.64
N TYR A 424 -7.89 6.55 -0.88
CA TYR A 424 -7.56 5.11 -0.92
C TYR A 424 -6.88 4.63 0.38
N CYS A 425 -6.79 5.50 1.38
CA CYS A 425 -6.23 5.26 2.70
C CYS A 425 -7.29 5.46 3.79
N SER A 426 -8.52 4.95 3.57
CA SER A 426 -9.58 5.07 4.57
C SER A 426 -9.20 4.35 5.86
N THR A 427 -9.65 4.91 6.98
CA THR A 427 -9.54 4.28 8.30
C THR A 427 -10.73 3.41 8.66
N ALA A 428 -11.63 3.17 7.70
CA ALA A 428 -12.83 2.35 7.84
C ALA A 428 -13.70 2.71 9.06
N ASN A 429 -13.67 3.98 9.47
CA ASN A 429 -14.44 4.50 10.59
C ASN A 429 -15.83 5.00 10.11
N PRO A 430 -16.76 5.31 11.03
CA PRO A 430 -18.08 5.82 10.66
C PRO A 430 -18.05 7.07 9.80
N LYS A 431 -17.06 7.96 10.00
CA LYS A 431 -16.90 9.17 9.17
C LYS A 431 -16.71 8.80 7.71
N ASP A 432 -15.76 7.93 7.40
CA ASP A 432 -15.41 7.54 6.04
C ASP A 432 -16.55 6.76 5.37
N ILE A 433 -17.19 5.85 6.11
CA ILE A 433 -18.32 5.04 5.61
C ILE A 433 -19.54 5.93 5.28
N LEU A 434 -19.94 6.80 6.21
CA LEU A 434 -21.06 7.72 5.98
C LEU A 434 -20.73 8.74 4.89
N TYR A 435 -19.46 9.18 4.80
CA TYR A 435 -19.02 10.06 3.73
C TYR A 435 -19.06 9.37 2.36
N CYS A 436 -18.70 8.08 2.28
CA CYS A 436 -18.83 7.27 1.07
C CYS A 436 -20.27 7.28 0.52
N VAL A 437 -21.26 7.04 1.38
CA VAL A 437 -22.69 7.14 0.99
C VAL A 437 -23.09 8.57 0.62
N LYS A 438 -22.65 9.57 1.40
CA LYS A 438 -23.02 10.97 1.18
C LYS A 438 -22.43 11.54 -0.11
N ASN A 439 -21.20 11.19 -0.43
CA ASN A 439 -20.39 11.78 -1.50
C ASN A 439 -20.39 10.98 -2.81
N ASN A 440 -21.09 9.83 -2.88
CA ASN A 440 -21.44 9.23 -4.18
C ASN A 440 -22.19 10.28 -5.02
N LYS A 441 -21.64 10.65 -6.18
CA LYS A 441 -22.17 11.71 -7.05
C LYS A 441 -23.24 11.21 -8.02
N ASP A 442 -23.35 9.90 -8.19
CA ASP A 442 -24.23 9.25 -9.17
C ASP A 442 -25.28 8.36 -8.49
N LYS A 443 -25.81 8.78 -7.32
CA LYS A 443 -26.74 7.97 -6.49
C LYS A 443 -28.03 7.57 -7.21
N ASP A 444 -28.47 8.38 -8.17
CA ASP A 444 -29.65 8.08 -9.00
C ASP A 444 -29.38 6.96 -10.03
N ARG A 445 -28.11 6.67 -10.29
CA ARG A 445 -27.63 5.73 -11.32
C ARG A 445 -26.94 4.49 -10.73
N ALA A 446 -26.25 4.63 -9.61
CA ALA A 446 -25.48 3.57 -8.96
C ALA A 446 -25.63 3.63 -7.43
N ALA A 447 -26.05 2.51 -6.83
CA ALA A 447 -26.23 2.34 -5.39
C ALA A 447 -25.09 1.53 -4.73
N HIS A 448 -24.00 1.28 -5.45
CA HIS A 448 -22.82 0.57 -4.96
C HIS A 448 -21.64 1.54 -4.87
N SER A 449 -20.79 1.41 -3.85
CA SER A 449 -19.53 2.15 -3.77
C SER A 449 -18.40 1.30 -3.22
N LEU A 450 -17.18 1.58 -3.68
CA LEU A 450 -15.98 0.96 -3.14
C LEU A 450 -15.44 1.85 -2.01
N LEU A 451 -15.20 1.25 -0.84
CA LEU A 451 -14.42 1.86 0.22
C LEU A 451 -13.04 1.21 0.24
N VAL A 452 -12.00 1.98 -0.07
CA VAL A 452 -10.63 1.47 -0.07
C VAL A 452 -9.95 1.87 1.23
N TYR A 453 -9.62 0.89 2.07
CA TYR A 453 -9.13 1.11 3.44
C TYR A 453 -7.75 0.51 3.67
N GLY A 454 -7.00 1.12 4.57
CA GLY A 454 -5.62 0.74 4.91
C GLY A 454 -4.68 1.94 4.97
N HIS A 455 -3.51 1.73 5.56
CA HIS A 455 -2.43 2.70 5.46
C HIS A 455 -1.65 2.48 4.15
N GLY A 456 -1.43 3.57 3.42
CA GLY A 456 -0.79 3.59 2.10
C GLY A 456 0.39 4.56 2.02
N ASP A 457 0.83 4.83 0.79
CA ASP A 457 1.99 5.62 0.34
C ASP A 457 3.32 5.03 0.82
N GLY A 458 3.48 4.79 2.13
CA GLY A 458 4.63 4.11 2.74
C GLY A 458 4.41 2.64 3.09
N GLY A 459 3.24 2.09 2.81
CA GLY A 459 2.82 0.75 3.19
C GLY A 459 2.11 0.65 4.54
N GLY A 460 2.15 -0.54 5.16
CA GLY A 460 1.45 -0.88 6.39
C GLY A 460 0.15 -1.64 6.16
N GLY A 461 -0.72 -1.12 5.28
CA GLY A 461 -2.02 -1.72 4.93
C GLY A 461 -3.04 -1.63 6.05
N PRO A 462 -4.16 -2.39 5.96
CA PRO A 462 -5.16 -2.43 7.02
C PRO A 462 -4.64 -2.84 8.39
N THR A 463 -5.30 -2.35 9.44
CA THR A 463 -5.04 -2.71 10.85
C THR A 463 -6.18 -3.56 11.41
N GLU A 464 -5.93 -4.23 12.53
CA GLU A 464 -6.96 -4.96 13.30
C GLU A 464 -8.15 -4.06 13.60
N GLU A 465 -7.90 -2.82 14.04
CA GLU A 465 -8.96 -1.84 14.34
C GLU A 465 -9.88 -1.56 13.15
N MET A 466 -9.33 -1.44 11.93
CA MET A 466 -10.15 -1.21 10.73
C MET A 466 -11.08 -2.40 10.45
N LEU A 467 -10.58 -3.63 10.61
CA LEU A 467 -11.38 -4.85 10.42
C LEU A 467 -12.47 -4.97 11.48
N GLU A 468 -12.14 -4.67 12.73
CA GLU A 468 -13.07 -4.68 13.86
C GLU A 468 -14.17 -3.62 13.70
N SER A 469 -13.83 -2.47 13.12
CA SER A 469 -14.79 -1.42 12.74
C SER A 469 -15.75 -1.91 11.65
N LEU A 470 -15.24 -2.50 10.57
CA LEU A 470 -16.06 -3.00 9.46
C LEU A 470 -17.02 -4.12 9.89
N GLN A 471 -16.55 -5.08 10.71
CA GLN A 471 -17.42 -6.15 11.22
C GLN A 471 -18.58 -5.62 12.07
N ARG A 472 -18.34 -4.56 12.86
CA ARG A 472 -19.38 -3.95 13.72
C ARG A 472 -20.30 -3.01 12.94
N PHE A 473 -19.82 -2.40 11.85
CA PHE A 473 -20.57 -1.45 11.04
C PHE A 473 -21.27 -2.09 9.81
N ALA A 474 -21.36 -3.43 9.74
CA ALA A 474 -21.81 -4.15 8.56
C ALA A 474 -23.23 -3.79 8.04
N GLY A 475 -24.11 -3.22 8.87
CA GLY A 475 -25.52 -2.95 8.51
C GLY A 475 -26.08 -1.61 9.01
N PHE A 476 -25.29 -0.56 9.19
CA PHE A 476 -25.77 0.65 9.87
C PHE A 476 -26.85 1.43 9.08
N GLU A 477 -28.06 1.60 9.63
CA GLU A 477 -29.18 2.35 9.00
C GLU A 477 -29.54 1.88 7.57
N GLY A 478 -29.41 0.57 7.29
CA GLY A 478 -29.64 0.00 5.95
C GLY A 478 -28.47 0.21 4.99
N ILE A 479 -27.36 0.79 5.43
CA ILE A 479 -26.10 0.77 4.69
C ILE A 479 -25.49 -0.61 4.86
N LYS A 480 -25.41 -1.38 3.79
CA LYS A 480 -24.73 -2.67 3.78
C LYS A 480 -23.24 -2.45 3.55
N VAL A 481 -22.39 -2.93 4.46
CA VAL A 481 -20.94 -2.83 4.34
C VAL A 481 -20.34 -4.22 4.44
N ASP A 482 -19.84 -4.74 3.32
CA ASP A 482 -19.18 -6.04 3.26
C ASP A 482 -17.71 -5.84 2.88
N MET A 483 -16.81 -6.60 3.51
CA MET A 483 -15.45 -6.73 3.00
C MET A 483 -15.47 -7.56 1.71
N GLY A 484 -14.75 -7.14 0.67
CA GLY A 484 -14.78 -7.88 -0.58
C GLY A 484 -13.85 -7.39 -1.71
N ASN A 485 -13.99 -8.09 -2.83
CA ASN A 485 -13.12 -8.00 -4.00
C ASN A 485 -13.55 -6.86 -4.94
N PRO A 486 -12.61 -6.03 -5.44
CA PRO A 486 -12.92 -5.07 -6.48
C PRO A 486 -13.52 -5.69 -7.76
N ASN A 487 -13.15 -6.92 -8.12
CA ASN A 487 -13.69 -7.60 -9.31
C ASN A 487 -15.20 -7.83 -9.16
N THR A 488 -15.65 -8.38 -8.03
CA THR A 488 -17.09 -8.64 -7.78
C THR A 488 -17.84 -7.32 -7.59
N PHE A 489 -17.20 -6.31 -6.99
CA PHE A 489 -17.74 -4.96 -6.94
C PHE A 489 -18.02 -4.39 -8.34
N PHE A 490 -17.05 -4.45 -9.26
CA PHE A 490 -17.23 -3.90 -10.61
C PHE A 490 -18.25 -4.69 -11.43
N GLU A 491 -18.29 -6.02 -11.29
CA GLU A 491 -19.33 -6.87 -11.92
C GLU A 491 -20.73 -6.47 -11.41
N ALA A 492 -20.90 -6.31 -10.10
CA ALA A 492 -22.16 -5.84 -9.51
C ALA A 492 -22.49 -4.39 -9.91
N LEU A 493 -21.48 -3.53 -10.02
CA LEU A 493 -21.65 -2.14 -10.46
C LEU A 493 -22.11 -2.08 -11.92
N GLU A 494 -21.55 -2.90 -12.80
CA GLU A 494 -21.96 -2.96 -14.21
C GLU A 494 -23.39 -3.52 -14.37
N GLU A 495 -23.74 -4.56 -13.61
CA GLU A 495 -25.07 -5.19 -13.68
C GLU A 495 -26.19 -4.29 -13.12
N ASN A 496 -25.94 -3.62 -12.00
CA ASN A 496 -26.99 -2.92 -11.24
C ASN A 496 -27.06 -1.41 -11.49
N SER A 497 -26.08 -0.84 -12.20
CA SER A 497 -26.13 0.58 -12.56
C SER A 497 -27.05 0.81 -13.76
N ARG A 498 -27.59 2.04 -13.86
CA ARG A 498 -28.43 2.46 -14.99
C ARG A 498 -27.97 3.79 -15.55
N ASP A 499 -28.07 3.93 -16.87
CA ASP A 499 -27.83 5.17 -17.61
C ASP A 499 -26.54 5.91 -17.19
N LEU A 500 -25.43 5.20 -16.93
CA LEU A 500 -24.18 5.85 -16.49
C LEU A 500 -23.69 6.91 -17.48
N MET A 501 -23.19 8.02 -16.96
CA MET A 501 -22.68 9.14 -17.77
C MET A 501 -21.38 8.76 -18.49
N GLU A 502 -21.09 9.41 -19.62
CA GLU A 502 -19.83 9.25 -20.36
C GLU A 502 -18.91 10.44 -20.15
N TRP A 503 -17.63 10.20 -19.84
CA TRP A 503 -16.58 11.20 -19.92
C TRP A 503 -15.69 10.94 -21.13
N LYS A 504 -15.70 11.85 -22.11
CA LYS A 504 -14.93 11.69 -23.37
C LYS A 504 -13.58 12.40 -23.29
N GLY A 505 -12.51 11.66 -23.56
CA GLY A 505 -11.16 12.20 -23.69
C GLY A 505 -10.36 12.12 -22.39
N GLU A 506 -9.53 13.12 -22.14
CA GLU A 506 -8.57 13.14 -21.03
C GLU A 506 -9.29 13.31 -19.68
N LEU A 507 -8.84 12.57 -18.66
CA LEU A 507 -9.18 12.87 -17.27
C LEU A 507 -8.10 13.81 -16.73
N TYR A 508 -8.27 15.10 -17.02
CA TYR A 508 -7.31 16.14 -16.64
C TYR A 508 -7.29 16.33 -15.12
N PHE A 509 -6.11 16.19 -14.52
CA PHE A 509 -5.90 16.43 -13.10
C PHE A 509 -5.46 17.88 -12.86
N GLU A 510 -6.27 18.63 -12.10
CA GLU A 510 -6.12 20.08 -11.95
C GLU A 510 -5.11 20.48 -10.85
N LEU A 511 -4.23 19.56 -10.47
CA LEU A 511 -3.19 19.73 -9.46
C LEU A 511 -1.85 19.17 -10.00
N HIS A 512 -0.75 19.40 -9.29
CA HIS A 512 0.58 18.84 -9.61
C HIS A 512 1.16 19.19 -11.00
N ARG A 513 0.71 20.26 -11.68
CA ARG A 513 1.18 20.62 -13.04
C ARG A 513 2.70 20.81 -13.20
N GLY A 514 3.42 21.12 -12.12
CA GLY A 514 4.89 21.25 -12.15
C GLY A 514 5.62 19.94 -12.48
N THR A 515 4.94 18.80 -12.34
CA THR A 515 5.45 17.45 -12.65
C THR A 515 5.80 17.26 -14.12
N TYR A 516 5.23 18.05 -15.03
CA TYR A 516 5.60 18.01 -16.45
C TYR A 516 7.02 18.52 -16.71
N THR A 517 7.56 19.38 -15.84
CA THR A 517 8.86 20.05 -16.05
C THR A 517 9.94 19.70 -15.02
N SER A 518 9.57 19.31 -13.79
CA SER A 518 10.52 18.87 -12.77
C SER A 518 11.38 17.70 -13.29
N GLN A 519 12.62 17.54 -12.82
CA GLN A 519 13.49 16.42 -13.18
C GLN A 519 13.61 16.17 -14.70
N ALA A 520 13.91 17.23 -15.46
CA ALA A 520 14.03 17.17 -16.91
C ALA A 520 15.02 16.09 -17.41
N LYS A 521 16.14 15.87 -16.69
CA LYS A 521 17.11 14.81 -17.01
C LYS A 521 16.48 13.41 -16.94
N ASN A 522 15.66 13.15 -15.93
CA ASN A 522 14.98 11.87 -15.76
C ASN A 522 13.99 11.60 -16.91
N LYS A 523 13.22 12.62 -17.31
CA LYS A 523 12.29 12.56 -18.44
C LYS A 523 13.02 12.40 -19.78
N TYR A 524 14.15 13.09 -19.96
CA TYR A 524 15.01 12.93 -21.13
C TYR A 524 15.51 11.50 -21.26
N TYR A 525 16.03 10.91 -20.17
CA TYR A 525 16.48 9.52 -20.21
C TYR A 525 15.35 8.54 -20.49
N ASN A 526 14.15 8.72 -19.91
CA ASN A 526 13.01 7.88 -20.24
C ASN A 526 12.74 7.88 -21.75
N ARG A 527 12.58 9.07 -22.35
CA ARG A 527 12.29 9.20 -23.78
C ARG A 527 13.40 8.64 -24.66
N LEU A 528 14.67 8.86 -24.28
CA LEU A 528 15.81 8.32 -24.99
C LEU A 528 15.80 6.78 -24.94
N CYS A 529 15.55 6.19 -23.78
CA CYS A 529 15.49 4.73 -23.62
C CYS A 529 14.31 4.13 -24.40
N GLU A 530 13.13 4.76 -24.40
CA GLU A 530 11.99 4.32 -25.21
C GLU A 530 12.34 4.26 -26.71
N PHE A 531 12.94 5.32 -27.27
CA PHE A 531 13.36 5.33 -28.68
C PHE A 531 14.45 4.30 -28.97
N LYS A 532 15.44 4.20 -28.08
CA LYS A 532 16.55 3.26 -28.21
C LYS A 532 16.07 1.81 -28.16
N MET A 533 15.15 1.50 -27.26
CA MET A 533 14.58 0.16 -27.13
C MET A 533 13.73 -0.22 -28.35
N HIS A 534 12.91 0.72 -28.86
CA HIS A 534 12.18 0.51 -30.11
C HIS A 534 13.11 0.15 -31.28
N ASN A 535 14.18 0.94 -31.47
CA ASN A 535 15.15 0.69 -32.54
C ASN A 535 15.86 -0.66 -32.35
N LEU A 536 16.25 -0.99 -31.12
CA LEU A 536 16.92 -2.24 -30.81
C LEU A 536 16.05 -3.46 -31.12
N GLU A 537 14.77 -3.45 -30.72
CA GLU A 537 13.84 -4.54 -31.04
C GLU A 537 13.65 -4.69 -32.56
N LEU A 538 13.49 -3.58 -33.27
CA LEU A 538 13.38 -3.58 -34.74
C LEU A 538 14.64 -4.18 -35.40
N LEU A 539 15.83 -3.77 -34.97
CA LEU A 539 17.10 -4.31 -35.46
C LEU A 539 17.25 -5.80 -35.18
N SER A 540 16.78 -6.24 -34.02
CA SER A 540 16.79 -7.65 -33.63
C SER A 540 15.90 -8.49 -34.55
N VAL A 541 14.73 -7.96 -34.94
CA VAL A 541 13.85 -8.59 -35.93
C VAL A 541 14.51 -8.65 -37.31
N PHE A 542 15.17 -7.58 -37.77
CA PHE A 542 15.89 -7.60 -39.05
C PHE A 542 17.04 -8.58 -39.05
N ARG A 543 17.83 -8.64 -37.98
CA ARG A 543 18.88 -9.65 -37.81
C ARG A 543 18.28 -11.04 -37.89
N PHE A 544 17.23 -11.31 -37.13
CA PHE A 544 16.57 -12.62 -37.15
C PHE A 544 16.03 -12.98 -38.54
N ALA A 545 15.41 -12.05 -39.25
CA ALA A 545 14.91 -12.28 -40.60
C ALA A 545 16.04 -12.67 -41.58
N LYS A 546 17.23 -12.09 -41.41
CA LYS A 546 18.42 -12.35 -42.24
C LYS A 546 19.17 -13.62 -41.85
N THR A 547 19.39 -13.85 -40.56
CA THR A 547 20.25 -14.95 -40.07
C THR A 547 19.49 -16.22 -39.71
N ARG A 548 18.17 -16.11 -39.43
CA ARG A 548 17.32 -17.17 -38.87
C ARG A 548 17.83 -17.75 -37.54
N LYS A 549 18.72 -17.03 -36.85
CA LYS A 549 19.36 -17.45 -35.60
C LYS A 549 18.90 -16.54 -34.46
N PHE A 550 17.83 -16.95 -33.77
CA PHE A 550 17.35 -16.22 -32.59
C PHE A 550 18.14 -16.59 -31.33
N ASN A 551 18.45 -17.88 -31.15
CA ASN A 551 19.04 -18.42 -29.91
C ASN A 551 20.51 -18.04 -29.65
N GLU A 552 21.19 -17.42 -30.62
CA GLU A 552 22.56 -16.93 -30.44
C GLU A 552 22.60 -15.52 -29.81
N MET A 553 21.46 -14.83 -29.77
CA MET A 553 21.30 -13.56 -29.08
C MET A 553 21.05 -13.81 -27.58
N LYS A 554 22.11 -13.76 -26.76
CA LYS A 554 22.00 -13.74 -25.28
C LYS A 554 21.46 -12.39 -24.81
N VAL A 555 20.21 -12.09 -25.13
CA VAL A 555 19.62 -10.76 -24.92
C VAL A 555 18.43 -10.88 -23.98
N ASN A 556 18.50 -10.15 -22.87
CA ASN A 556 17.41 -10.08 -21.91
C ASN A 556 16.62 -8.77 -22.11
N PHE A 557 15.85 -8.70 -23.20
CA PHE A 557 14.98 -7.55 -23.49
C PHE A 557 14.02 -7.26 -22.33
N ASP A 558 13.56 -8.32 -21.66
CA ASP A 558 12.64 -8.21 -20.54
C ASP A 558 13.23 -7.42 -19.38
N GLN A 559 14.49 -7.69 -19.02
CA GLN A 559 15.13 -6.94 -17.95
C GLN A 559 15.33 -5.46 -18.31
N ILE A 560 15.69 -5.18 -19.57
CA ILE A 560 15.87 -3.80 -20.05
C ILE A 560 14.53 -3.05 -19.98
N TRP A 561 13.45 -3.64 -20.50
CA TRP A 561 12.12 -3.05 -20.39
C TRP A 561 11.68 -2.87 -18.94
N LYS A 562 11.79 -3.90 -18.10
CA LYS A 562 11.41 -3.81 -16.68
C LYS A 562 12.13 -2.67 -15.97
N ASN A 563 13.41 -2.43 -16.27
CA ASN A 563 14.17 -1.31 -15.73
C ASN A 563 13.66 0.06 -16.23
N ILE A 564 13.29 0.18 -17.51
CA ILE A 564 12.66 1.39 -18.04
C ILE A 564 11.32 1.63 -17.34
N LEU A 565 10.45 0.62 -17.30
CA LEU A 565 9.11 0.67 -16.74
C LEU A 565 9.10 0.94 -15.23
N LEU A 566 10.08 0.42 -14.50
CA LEU A 566 10.29 0.71 -13.08
C LEU A 566 10.44 2.23 -12.84
N ASN A 567 11.28 2.90 -13.64
CA ASN A 567 11.48 4.34 -13.53
C ASN A 567 10.31 5.17 -14.08
N GLN A 568 9.27 4.54 -14.63
CA GLN A 568 8.02 5.18 -15.04
C GLN A 568 6.97 5.25 -13.93
N PHE A 569 7.31 4.81 -12.71
CA PHE A 569 6.47 4.96 -11.53
C PHE A 569 5.99 6.41 -11.33
N HIS A 570 4.77 6.57 -10.81
CA HIS A 570 4.06 7.85 -10.77
C HIS A 570 4.66 8.91 -9.82
N ASP A 571 5.72 8.62 -9.06
CA ASP A 571 6.53 9.65 -8.39
C ASP A 571 7.90 9.87 -9.03
N VAL A 572 8.50 8.81 -9.56
CA VAL A 572 9.87 8.84 -10.09
C VAL A 572 9.93 9.63 -11.39
N LEU A 573 9.09 9.27 -12.37
CA LEU A 573 9.08 9.93 -13.67
C LEU A 573 8.61 11.39 -13.63
N PRO A 574 7.50 11.74 -12.96
CA PRO A 574 7.05 13.12 -12.85
C PRO A 574 7.99 13.98 -12.02
N GLY A 575 8.82 13.38 -11.17
CA GLY A 575 9.89 14.08 -10.47
C GLY A 575 9.43 14.66 -9.13
N SER A 576 8.81 13.84 -8.29
CA SER A 576 8.31 14.15 -6.93
C SER A 576 9.01 13.39 -5.78
N SER A 577 10.06 12.62 -6.07
CA SER A 577 10.86 11.88 -5.07
C SER A 577 12.08 12.65 -4.51
N ILE A 578 12.76 12.10 -3.49
CA ILE A 578 14.01 12.64 -2.92
C ILE A 578 15.24 12.44 -3.83
N GLU A 579 16.33 13.18 -3.58
CA GLU A 579 17.58 13.13 -4.37
C GLU A 579 18.14 11.70 -4.55
N LYS A 580 18.06 10.89 -3.50
CA LYS A 580 18.54 9.50 -3.51
C LYS A 580 17.86 8.65 -4.59
N VAL A 581 16.57 8.87 -4.83
CA VAL A 581 15.81 8.18 -5.87
C VAL A 581 16.33 8.53 -7.26
N TYR A 582 16.65 9.79 -7.54
CA TYR A 582 17.17 10.18 -8.87
C TYR A 582 18.60 9.75 -9.13
N LYS A 583 19.40 9.55 -8.08
CA LYS A 583 20.72 8.90 -8.21
C LYS A 583 20.54 7.45 -8.67
N ASP A 584 19.59 6.74 -8.08
CA ASP A 584 19.28 5.36 -8.45
C ASP A 584 18.66 5.27 -9.84
N SER A 585 17.66 6.11 -10.15
CA SER A 585 17.02 6.10 -11.48
C SER A 585 18.01 6.44 -12.60
N THR A 586 18.91 7.41 -12.37
CA THR A 586 19.98 7.75 -13.32
C THR A 586 20.90 6.56 -13.57
N LYS A 587 21.32 5.86 -12.51
CA LYS A 587 22.18 4.67 -12.64
C LYS A 587 21.46 3.55 -13.41
N ILE A 588 20.17 3.35 -13.16
CA ILE A 588 19.36 2.36 -13.89
C ILE A 588 19.29 2.73 -15.38
N TYR A 589 19.04 4.00 -15.72
CA TYR A 589 19.02 4.44 -17.12
C TYR A 589 20.37 4.30 -17.82
N GLU A 590 21.46 4.64 -17.14
CA GLU A 590 22.82 4.49 -17.69
C GLU A 590 23.16 3.03 -17.96
N ASN A 591 22.77 2.12 -17.07
CA ASN A 591 22.90 0.68 -17.29
C ASN A 591 22.05 0.20 -18.48
N VAL A 592 20.78 0.62 -18.56
CA VAL A 592 19.88 0.33 -19.69
C VAL A 592 20.50 0.77 -21.02
N LEU A 593 21.03 2.00 -21.09
CA LEU A 593 21.64 2.52 -22.31
C LEU A 593 22.91 1.75 -22.68
N SER A 594 23.74 1.39 -21.70
CA SER A 594 24.91 0.54 -21.90
C SER A 594 24.52 -0.84 -22.43
N ASP A 595 23.50 -1.47 -21.84
CA ASP A 595 23.01 -2.77 -22.28
C ASP A 595 22.49 -2.68 -23.73
N ILE A 596 21.70 -1.65 -24.06
CA ILE A 596 21.23 -1.42 -25.43
C ILE A 596 22.39 -1.22 -26.39
N GLU A 597 23.39 -0.40 -26.06
CA GLU A 597 24.54 -0.14 -26.93
C GLU A 597 25.36 -1.41 -27.21
N GLN A 598 25.61 -2.23 -26.18
CA GLN A 598 26.30 -3.51 -26.36
C GLN A 598 25.55 -4.44 -27.32
N LEU A 599 24.22 -4.44 -27.24
CA LEU A 599 23.35 -5.25 -28.09
C LEU A 599 23.27 -4.70 -29.53
N GLU A 600 23.13 -3.39 -29.69
CA GLU A 600 23.17 -2.72 -31.00
C GLU A 600 24.50 -3.04 -31.70
N ASN A 601 25.62 -2.94 -30.98
CA ASN A 601 26.96 -3.27 -31.52
C ASN A 601 27.06 -4.74 -31.91
N SER A 602 26.62 -5.67 -31.05
CA SER A 602 26.61 -7.10 -31.38
C SER A 602 25.75 -7.45 -32.60
N ILE A 603 24.64 -6.73 -32.81
CA ILE A 603 23.79 -6.88 -34.01
C ILE A 603 24.50 -6.32 -35.25
N CYS A 604 25.25 -5.23 -35.10
CA CYS A 604 25.94 -4.56 -36.19
C CYS A 604 27.32 -5.15 -36.54
N GLU A 605 27.95 -5.95 -35.69
CA GLU A 605 29.26 -6.58 -35.95
C GLU A 605 29.30 -7.42 -37.24
N ASP A 606 28.15 -7.95 -37.68
CA ASP A 606 28.01 -8.67 -38.95
C ASP A 606 28.01 -7.74 -40.20
N MET A 607 27.96 -6.41 -40.01
CA MET A 607 27.88 -5.40 -41.06
C MET A 607 29.27 -4.78 -41.32
N ARG A 608 29.99 -5.33 -42.30
CA ARG A 608 31.36 -4.92 -42.71
C ARG A 608 31.40 -3.62 -43.54
N GLU A 609 30.77 -2.54 -43.09
CA GLU A 609 30.81 -1.24 -43.79
C GLU A 609 31.32 -0.11 -42.88
N THR A 610 31.91 0.93 -43.49
CA THR A 610 32.53 2.08 -42.81
C THR A 610 31.53 3.06 -42.19
N LEU A 611 30.26 3.05 -42.61
CA LEU A 611 29.16 3.83 -42.02
C LEU A 611 27.81 3.15 -42.34
N VAL A 612 27.05 2.79 -41.30
CA VAL A 612 25.70 2.22 -41.44
C VAL A 612 24.66 3.22 -40.92
N VAL A 613 23.63 3.46 -41.73
CA VAL A 613 22.52 4.35 -41.38
C VAL A 613 21.24 3.54 -41.36
N ILE A 614 20.55 3.55 -40.22
CA ILE A 614 19.33 2.77 -40.01
C ILE A 614 18.17 3.77 -39.92
N ASN A 615 17.18 3.60 -40.79
CA ASN A 615 15.91 4.31 -40.69
C ASN A 615 14.94 3.44 -39.87
N PRO A 616 14.65 3.76 -38.60
CA PRO A 616 13.72 2.98 -37.79
C PRO A 616 12.25 3.29 -38.09
N TRP A 617 11.97 4.29 -38.92
CA TRP A 617 10.62 4.75 -39.19
C TRP A 617 9.97 3.96 -40.34
N PRO A 618 8.64 3.74 -40.30
CA PRO A 618 7.92 2.98 -41.32
C PRO A 618 7.66 3.77 -42.61
N TRP A 619 8.40 4.86 -42.86
CA TRP A 619 8.33 5.69 -44.06
C TRP A 619 9.73 6.14 -44.49
N GLU A 620 9.88 6.54 -45.75
CA GLU A 620 11.14 7.05 -46.28
C GLU A 620 11.54 8.36 -45.59
N LEU A 621 12.81 8.47 -45.21
CA LEU A 621 13.36 9.67 -44.59
C LEU A 621 14.48 10.27 -45.43
N SER A 622 14.51 11.60 -45.48
CA SER A 622 15.63 12.39 -45.97
C SER A 622 16.17 13.24 -44.82
N PHE A 623 17.44 13.07 -44.45
CA PHE A 623 18.08 13.80 -43.36
C PHE A 623 19.56 14.04 -43.65
N VAL A 624 20.12 15.02 -42.94
CA VAL A 624 21.55 15.35 -42.99
C VAL A 624 22.26 14.58 -41.88
N ILE A 625 23.33 13.87 -42.24
CA ILE A 625 24.19 13.17 -41.30
C ILE A 625 25.44 14.02 -41.08
N GLU A 626 25.66 14.44 -39.83
CA GLU A 626 26.93 15.03 -39.42
C GLU A 626 27.85 13.93 -38.91
N TYR A 627 28.88 13.58 -39.68
CA TYR A 627 29.88 12.57 -39.31
C TYR A 627 31.21 13.25 -39.04
N LYS A 628 31.76 13.07 -37.83
CA LYS A 628 33.14 13.45 -37.51
C LYS A 628 34.03 12.20 -37.66
N PRO A 629 34.89 12.14 -38.70
CA PRO A 629 35.82 11.02 -38.84
C PRO A 629 36.72 10.95 -37.61
N ARG A 630 36.92 9.75 -37.05
CA ARG A 630 38.01 9.53 -36.08
C ARG A 630 39.33 9.81 -36.80
N ASN A 631 40.10 10.80 -36.33
CA ASN A 631 41.41 11.10 -36.88
C ASN A 631 42.33 9.87 -36.79
N GLY A 632 42.83 9.38 -37.94
CA GLY A 632 44.00 8.50 -38.04
C GLY A 632 43.71 7.06 -38.46
N GLY A 633 43.83 6.82 -39.77
CA GLY A 633 43.84 5.52 -40.44
C GLY A 633 43.99 5.72 -41.93
#